data_AF-A0A0G1QR55-F1
#
_entry.id   AF-A0A0G1QR55-F1
#
_cell.length_a   1.000
_cell.length_b   1.000
_cell.length_c   1.000
_cell.angle_alpha   90.00
_cell.angle_beta   90.00
_cell.angle_gamma   90.00
#
_symmetry.space_group_name_H-M   'P 1'
#
loop_
_entity.id
_entity.type
_entity.pdbx_description
1 polymer ?
#
loop_
_entity_poly.entity_id
_entity_poly.type
_entity_poly.pdbx_seq_one_letter_code
_entity_poly.pdbx_strand_id
1 'polypeptide(L)'
;MVLSGLGGDEIFGGYPSFIDIPRLRKINFGLRSFRNLGGFDVMARYRPFWGKASKLEEFSGERCVSDMWRAYRSLFTGRQIRMIMPDTPGDMDDGSGKETFCEKKHSVQSTISYYEMTRYMKNQLLRDSDVFSMAHSVELRVPFVDDFVMKFGTALPDSYKISGGKTKLILKEVLRSSVPRSILEAPKKGFVLPISLWMKNEAQGIIWDELGSSEFFDKKTIRDVLGLFKNNRIHWSRVWSLFVLQRFLRK
;
A
#
# COMPACT_ATOMS: atom_id res chain seq x y z
N MET A 1 -6.20 12.11 26.86
CA MET A 1 -7.00 11.73 25.68
C MET A 1 -6.49 12.51 24.48
N VAL A 2 -6.23 11.83 23.36
CA VAL A 2 -5.77 12.44 22.09
C VAL A 2 -6.72 12.07 20.95
N LEU A 3 -6.84 12.96 19.96
CA LEU A 3 -7.65 12.73 18.77
C LEU A 3 -6.75 12.42 17.57
N SER A 4 -7.14 11.41 16.80
CA SER A 4 -6.43 10.99 15.60
C SER A 4 -7.31 11.14 14.35
N GLY A 5 -6.69 11.56 13.25
CA GLY A 5 -7.36 11.76 11.96
C GLY A 5 -7.54 10.49 11.12
N LEU A 6 -7.32 9.30 11.69
CA LEU A 6 -7.50 8.01 11.00
C LEU A 6 -8.93 7.85 10.53
N GLY A 7 -9.11 7.29 9.32
CA GLY A 7 -10.40 7.22 8.62
C GLY A 7 -10.57 8.38 7.64
N GLY A 8 -9.96 9.53 7.89
CA GLY A 8 -10.11 10.71 7.02
C GLY A 8 -9.52 10.53 5.61
N ASP A 9 -8.43 9.76 5.47
CA ASP A 9 -7.83 9.47 4.16
C ASP A 9 -8.55 8.34 3.43
N GLU A 10 -9.02 7.35 4.17
CA GLU A 10 -9.66 6.15 3.64
C GLU A 10 -11.07 6.44 3.12
N ILE A 11 -11.85 7.22 3.88
CA ILE A 11 -13.24 7.54 3.57
C ILE A 11 -13.32 8.64 2.51
N PHE A 12 -12.52 9.71 2.65
CA PHE A 12 -12.60 10.92 1.82
C PHE A 12 -11.53 11.01 0.73
N GLY A 13 -10.77 9.93 0.51
CA GLY A 13 -9.93 9.78 -0.68
C GLY A 13 -8.62 10.55 -0.62
N GLY A 14 -7.80 10.34 0.41
CA GLY A 14 -6.58 11.09 0.67
C GLY A 14 -5.25 10.43 0.27
N TYR A 15 -5.27 9.15 -0.08
CA TYR A 15 -4.06 8.42 -0.49
C TYR A 15 -3.75 8.57 -1.99
N PRO A 16 -2.47 8.43 -2.39
CA PRO A 16 -2.10 8.38 -3.80
C PRO A 16 -2.79 7.25 -4.59
N SER A 17 -3.19 6.15 -3.93
CA SER A 17 -3.91 5.03 -4.55
C SER A 17 -5.19 5.48 -5.27
N PHE A 18 -5.91 6.47 -4.75
CA PHE A 18 -7.13 7.03 -5.36
C PHE A 18 -6.89 7.79 -6.68
N ILE A 19 -5.63 8.16 -6.96
CA ILE A 19 -5.23 8.83 -8.21
C ILE A 19 -4.47 7.87 -9.12
N ASP A 20 -3.52 7.13 -8.55
CA ASP A 20 -2.61 6.26 -9.28
C ASP A 20 -3.34 5.06 -9.89
N ILE A 21 -4.22 4.38 -9.14
CA ILE A 21 -4.91 3.17 -9.62
C ILE A 21 -5.83 3.51 -10.81
N PRO A 22 -6.72 4.52 -10.74
CA PRO A 22 -7.54 4.90 -11.89
C PRO A 22 -6.70 5.34 -13.09
N ARG A 23 -5.58 6.03 -12.87
CA ARG A 23 -4.66 6.45 -13.94
C ARG A 23 -3.99 5.24 -14.60
N LEU A 24 -3.46 4.31 -13.82
CA LEU A 24 -2.85 3.07 -14.30
C LEU A 24 -3.86 2.21 -15.05
N ARG A 25 -5.12 2.17 -14.60
CA ARG A 25 -6.18 1.44 -15.29
C ARG A 25 -6.46 1.99 -16.69
N LYS A 26 -6.53 3.32 -16.83
CA LYS A 26 -6.69 3.97 -18.15
C LYS A 26 -5.51 3.67 -19.07
N ILE A 27 -4.29 3.75 -18.55
CA ILE A 27 -3.06 3.42 -19.30
C ILE A 27 -3.06 1.95 -19.74
N ASN A 28 -3.35 1.03 -18.82
CA ASN A 28 -3.39 -0.40 -19.10
C ASN A 28 -4.45 -0.73 -20.16
N PHE A 29 -5.64 -0.12 -20.08
CA PHE A 29 -6.70 -0.28 -21.08
C PHE A 29 -6.25 0.21 -22.46
N GLY A 30 -5.60 1.38 -22.54
CA GLY A 30 -5.08 1.92 -23.80
C GLY A 30 -3.94 1.10 -24.42
N LEU A 31 -3.02 0.58 -23.58
CA LEU A 31 -1.91 -0.25 -24.02
C LEU A 31 -2.34 -1.66 -24.44
N ARG A 32 -3.47 -2.16 -23.92
CA ARG A 32 -3.98 -3.50 -24.26
C ARG A 32 -4.30 -3.65 -25.74
N SER A 33 -4.81 -2.60 -26.38
CA SER A 33 -5.03 -2.56 -27.83
C SER A 33 -3.73 -2.69 -28.63
N PHE A 34 -2.61 -2.21 -28.08
CA PHE A 34 -1.27 -2.33 -28.68
C PHE A 34 -0.53 -3.61 -28.26
N ARG A 35 -0.93 -4.27 -27.17
CA ARG A 35 -0.24 -5.44 -26.62
C ARG A 35 -0.40 -6.70 -27.48
N ASN A 36 -1.44 -6.77 -28.30
CA ASN A 36 -1.64 -7.84 -29.28
C ASN A 36 -0.60 -7.83 -30.42
N LEU A 37 0.31 -6.84 -30.46
CA LEU A 37 1.38 -6.70 -31.46
C LEU A 37 2.78 -7.12 -30.94
N GLY A 38 2.88 -7.84 -29.81
CA GLY A 38 4.11 -8.51 -29.36
C GLY A 38 5.24 -7.62 -28.79
N GLY A 39 5.17 -6.29 -28.93
CA GLY A 39 6.26 -5.38 -28.50
C GLY A 39 6.37 -5.11 -26.99
N PHE A 40 5.32 -5.39 -26.21
CA PHE A 40 5.28 -5.01 -24.79
C PHE A 40 6.12 -5.93 -23.89
N ASP A 41 6.27 -7.20 -24.29
CA ASP A 41 7.01 -8.22 -23.54
C ASP A 41 8.52 -7.95 -23.54
N VAL A 42 9.03 -7.34 -24.62
CA VAL A 42 10.43 -6.94 -24.75
C VAL A 42 10.78 -5.78 -23.80
N MET A 43 9.89 -4.79 -23.65
CA MET A 43 10.12 -3.66 -22.72
C MET A 43 9.99 -4.06 -21.24
N ALA A 44 9.16 -5.06 -20.93
CA ALA A 44 9.05 -5.61 -19.58
C ALA A 44 10.40 -6.14 -19.06
N ARG A 45 11.21 -6.74 -19.95
CA ARG A 45 12.54 -7.28 -19.67
C ARG A 45 13.57 -6.24 -19.21
N TYR A 46 13.41 -4.98 -19.61
CA TYR A 46 14.32 -3.88 -19.25
C TYR A 46 13.87 -3.10 -18.00
N ARG A 47 12.74 -3.45 -17.39
CA ARG A 47 12.27 -2.77 -16.19
C ARG A 47 13.12 -3.20 -14.98
N PRO A 48 13.44 -2.27 -14.05
CA PRO A 48 14.09 -2.64 -12.81
C PRO A 48 13.23 -3.69 -12.10
N PHE A 49 13.70 -4.93 -12.04
CA PHE A 49 12.96 -6.07 -11.51
C PHE A 49 12.48 -5.84 -10.07
N TRP A 50 13.21 -5.04 -9.30
CA TRP A 50 12.90 -4.65 -7.94
C TRP A 50 12.30 -3.23 -7.81
N GLY A 51 12.10 -2.50 -8.91
CA GLY A 51 11.52 -1.15 -8.88
C GLY A 51 9.99 -1.16 -8.74
N LYS A 52 9.39 0.01 -8.53
CA LYS A 52 7.92 0.18 -8.56
C LYS A 52 7.31 -0.26 -9.91
N ALA A 53 8.09 -0.16 -10.99
CA ALA A 53 7.68 -0.54 -12.34
C ALA A 53 7.50 -2.06 -12.53
N SER A 54 8.08 -2.91 -11.66
CA SER A 54 7.90 -4.37 -11.77
C SER A 54 6.47 -4.82 -11.48
N LYS A 55 5.72 -4.01 -10.73
CA LYS A 55 4.30 -4.24 -10.46
C LYS A 55 3.41 -4.02 -11.67
N LEU A 56 3.85 -3.23 -12.67
CA LEU A 56 3.07 -2.94 -13.89
C LEU A 56 2.70 -4.19 -14.68
N GLU A 57 3.48 -5.27 -14.56
CA GLU A 57 3.15 -6.55 -15.18
C GLU A 57 2.02 -7.28 -14.44
N GLU A 58 1.96 -7.14 -13.13
CA GLU A 58 0.88 -7.69 -12.28
C GLU A 58 -0.46 -7.00 -12.61
N PHE A 59 -0.44 -5.67 -12.75
CA PHE A 59 -1.58 -4.88 -13.22
C PHE A 59 -2.09 -5.27 -14.62
N SER A 60 -1.27 -5.94 -15.43
CA SER A 60 -1.54 -6.22 -16.83
C SER A 60 -2.37 -7.50 -17.06
N GLY A 61 -2.45 -8.38 -16.05
CA GLY A 61 -3.33 -9.55 -16.04
C GLY A 61 -4.68 -9.29 -15.35
N GLU A 62 -4.75 -8.22 -14.57
CA GLU A 62 -5.85 -7.94 -13.65
C GLU A 62 -7.00 -7.20 -14.34
N ARG A 63 -8.22 -7.71 -14.14
CA ARG A 63 -9.45 -7.12 -14.69
C ARG A 63 -10.17 -6.24 -13.69
N CYS A 64 -9.92 -6.45 -12.41
CA CYS A 64 -10.66 -5.82 -11.34
C CYS A 64 -9.82 -4.83 -10.55
N VAL A 65 -10.45 -3.76 -10.04
CA VAL A 65 -9.75 -2.76 -9.22
C VAL A 65 -9.31 -3.30 -7.87
N SER A 66 -9.98 -4.35 -7.36
CA SER A 66 -9.52 -5.11 -6.19
C SER A 66 -8.11 -5.66 -6.39
N ASP A 67 -7.87 -6.26 -7.55
CA ASP A 67 -6.58 -6.89 -7.86
C ASP A 67 -5.53 -5.80 -8.06
N MET A 68 -5.88 -4.73 -8.79
CA MET A 68 -4.99 -3.58 -8.96
C MET A 68 -4.61 -2.95 -7.61
N TRP A 69 -5.57 -2.85 -6.67
CA TRP A 69 -5.28 -2.36 -5.33
C TRP A 69 -4.33 -3.29 -4.57
N ARG A 70 -4.54 -4.60 -4.67
CA ARG A 70 -3.64 -5.62 -4.10
C ARG A 70 -2.24 -5.50 -4.67
N ALA A 71 -2.09 -5.47 -5.99
CA ALA A 71 -0.80 -5.27 -6.67
C ALA A 71 -0.17 -3.91 -6.28
N TYR A 72 -0.97 -2.86 -6.11
CA TYR A 72 -0.47 -1.56 -5.66
C TYR A 72 0.12 -1.63 -4.24
N ARG A 73 -0.55 -2.34 -3.32
CA ARG A 73 -0.15 -2.46 -1.91
C ARG A 73 0.83 -3.61 -1.60
N SER A 74 1.01 -4.56 -2.52
CA SER A 74 1.93 -5.70 -2.34
C SER A 74 3.37 -5.25 -2.04
N LEU A 75 4.10 -5.95 -1.18
CA LEU A 75 5.53 -5.63 -1.02
C LEU A 75 6.35 -6.23 -2.16
N PHE A 76 6.05 -7.47 -2.50
CA PHE A 76 6.70 -8.25 -3.55
C PHE A 76 5.65 -8.74 -4.56
N THR A 77 6.05 -8.87 -5.82
CA THR A 77 5.23 -9.53 -6.84
C THR A 77 5.33 -11.04 -6.70
N GLY A 78 4.39 -11.79 -7.27
CA GLY A 78 4.43 -13.27 -7.22
C GLY A 78 5.74 -13.87 -7.76
N ARG A 79 6.36 -13.25 -8.79
CA ARG A 79 7.68 -13.68 -9.29
C ARG A 79 8.80 -13.42 -8.30
N GLN A 80 8.79 -12.28 -7.61
CA GLN A 80 9.78 -11.97 -6.59
C GLN A 80 9.66 -12.92 -5.40
N ILE A 81 8.43 -13.25 -5.00
CA ILE A 81 8.19 -14.23 -3.92
C ILE A 81 8.79 -15.59 -4.29
N ARG A 82 8.56 -16.10 -5.50
CA ARG A 82 9.16 -17.36 -5.96
C ARG A 82 10.69 -17.35 -6.03
N MET A 83 11.31 -16.19 -6.26
CA MET A 83 12.77 -16.08 -6.18
C MET A 83 13.27 -16.06 -4.75
N ILE A 84 12.53 -15.40 -3.84
CA ILE A 84 12.89 -15.33 -2.43
C ILE A 84 12.67 -16.69 -1.75
N MET A 85 11.56 -17.37 -2.03
CA MET A 85 11.16 -18.66 -1.47
C MET A 85 10.80 -19.65 -2.59
N PRO A 86 11.79 -20.32 -3.20
CA PRO A 86 11.55 -21.22 -4.33
C PRO A 86 10.58 -22.38 -4.03
N ASP A 87 10.57 -22.85 -2.79
CA ASP A 87 9.75 -23.98 -2.35
C ASP A 87 8.31 -23.60 -1.98
N THR A 88 7.91 -22.34 -2.16
CA THR A 88 6.51 -21.94 -1.90
C THR A 88 5.57 -22.42 -3.01
N PRO A 89 4.42 -23.03 -2.66
CA PRO A 89 3.39 -23.38 -3.64
C PRO A 89 2.97 -22.15 -4.47
N GLY A 90 2.86 -22.33 -5.78
CA GLY A 90 2.64 -21.23 -6.75
C GLY A 90 1.32 -20.48 -6.58
N ASP A 91 0.33 -21.10 -5.93
CA ASP A 91 -1.00 -20.56 -5.66
C ASP A 91 -1.18 -20.37 -4.15
N MET A 92 -0.58 -19.31 -3.59
CA MET A 92 -0.93 -18.85 -2.26
C MET A 92 -2.25 -18.05 -2.36
N ASP A 93 -3.35 -18.70 -1.96
CA ASP A 93 -4.57 -17.99 -1.57
C ASP A 93 -4.20 -17.05 -0.42
N ASP A 94 -4.32 -15.74 -0.63
CA ASP A 94 -3.99 -14.71 0.37
C ASP A 94 -5.03 -14.66 1.52
N GLY A 95 -5.90 -15.66 1.60
CA GLY A 95 -6.98 -15.76 2.57
C GLY A 95 -8.02 -14.64 2.38
N SER A 96 -7.98 -13.91 1.27
CA SER A 96 -8.90 -12.80 1.02
C SER A 96 -10.32 -13.28 0.71
N GLY A 97 -10.51 -14.58 0.49
CA GLY A 97 -11.78 -15.17 0.11
C GLY A 97 -12.22 -14.66 -1.26
N LYS A 98 -13.08 -15.41 -1.93
CA LYS A 98 -13.71 -15.02 -3.21
C LYS A 98 -14.64 -13.80 -3.09
N GLU A 99 -14.56 -12.99 -2.04
CA GLU A 99 -15.19 -11.67 -1.97
C GLU A 99 -14.38 -10.66 -2.77
N THR A 100 -14.25 -10.94 -4.06
CA THR A 100 -13.82 -9.95 -5.03
C THR A 100 -14.96 -8.93 -5.11
N PHE A 101 -14.86 -7.83 -4.37
CA PHE A 101 -15.68 -6.64 -4.58
C PHE A 101 -15.30 -6.08 -5.95
N CYS A 102 -15.77 -6.73 -6.99
CA CYS A 102 -15.57 -6.29 -8.34
C CYS A 102 -16.71 -5.35 -8.71
N GLU A 103 -16.33 -4.17 -9.20
CA GLU A 103 -17.08 -2.93 -9.43
C GLU A 103 -18.47 -3.02 -10.09
N LYS A 104 -19.03 -4.19 -10.35
CA LYS A 104 -20.33 -4.37 -11.01
C LYS A 104 -21.47 -3.55 -10.38
N LYS A 105 -21.35 -3.09 -9.13
CA LYS A 105 -22.30 -2.21 -8.44
C LYS A 105 -21.73 -0.88 -7.91
N HIS A 106 -20.41 -0.66 -7.97
CA HIS A 106 -19.76 0.45 -7.27
C HIS A 106 -18.67 1.10 -8.09
N SER A 107 -18.43 2.40 -7.84
CA SER A 107 -17.40 3.15 -8.54
C SER A 107 -15.98 2.69 -8.19
N VAL A 108 -15.02 3.09 -9.03
CA VAL A 108 -13.59 2.86 -8.81
C VAL A 108 -13.13 3.40 -7.46
N GLN A 109 -13.53 4.63 -7.13
CA GLN A 109 -13.08 5.28 -5.90
C GLN A 109 -13.71 4.64 -4.67
N SER A 110 -14.99 4.23 -4.75
CA SER A 110 -15.65 3.50 -3.67
C SER A 110 -15.00 2.14 -3.43
N THR A 111 -14.58 1.45 -4.49
CA THR A 111 -13.85 0.18 -4.40
C THR A 111 -12.49 0.36 -3.72
N ILE A 112 -11.72 1.38 -4.13
CA ILE A 112 -10.44 1.70 -3.48
C ILE A 112 -10.66 2.04 -2.00
N SER A 113 -11.64 2.92 -1.70
CA SER A 113 -12.00 3.30 -0.33
C SER A 113 -12.34 2.07 0.53
N TYR A 114 -13.14 1.15 0.00
CA TYR A 114 -13.49 -0.10 0.70
C TYR A 114 -12.25 -0.91 1.10
N TYR A 115 -11.30 -1.12 0.18
CA TYR A 115 -10.08 -1.87 0.49
C TYR A 115 -9.12 -1.09 1.40
N GLU A 116 -9.01 0.22 1.24
CA GLU A 116 -8.25 1.08 2.16
C GLU A 116 -8.80 0.97 3.59
N MET A 117 -10.12 0.98 3.77
CA MET A 117 -10.75 0.81 5.10
C MET A 117 -10.59 -0.60 5.66
N THR A 118 -10.97 -1.62 4.88
CA THR A 118 -11.12 -3.01 5.37
C THR A 118 -9.81 -3.78 5.42
N ARG A 119 -8.82 -3.42 4.60
CA ARG A 119 -7.53 -4.13 4.51
C ARG A 119 -6.38 -3.33 5.09
N TYR A 120 -6.29 -2.03 4.82
CA TYR A 120 -5.18 -1.22 5.32
C TYR A 120 -5.47 -0.64 6.70
N MET A 121 -6.50 0.20 6.84
CA MET A 121 -6.81 0.86 8.10
C MET A 121 -7.16 -0.13 9.22
N LYS A 122 -8.05 -1.09 8.95
CA LYS A 122 -8.45 -2.11 9.92
C LYS A 122 -7.25 -2.92 10.45
N ASN A 123 -6.41 -3.45 9.56
CA ASN A 123 -5.39 -4.42 9.95
C ASN A 123 -4.06 -3.78 10.35
N GLN A 124 -3.78 -2.54 9.92
CA GLN A 124 -2.54 -1.83 10.21
C GLN A 124 -2.79 -0.60 11.09
N LEU A 125 -3.52 0.40 10.59
CA LEU A 125 -3.54 1.73 11.22
C LEU A 125 -4.22 1.73 12.59
N LEU A 126 -5.40 1.10 12.70
CA LEU A 126 -6.13 1.02 13.95
C LEU A 126 -5.38 0.17 14.98
N ARG A 127 -4.88 -1.00 14.54
CA ARG A 127 -4.08 -1.89 15.38
C ARG A 127 -2.82 -1.20 15.92
N ASP A 128 -2.02 -0.60 15.05
CA ASP A 128 -0.76 0.03 15.45
C ASP A 128 -1.03 1.18 16.42
N SER A 129 -2.01 2.04 16.09
CA SER A 129 -2.33 3.20 16.92
C SER A 129 -2.84 2.80 18.29
N ASP A 130 -3.69 1.77 18.38
CA ASP A 130 -4.15 1.21 19.64
C ASP A 130 -2.99 0.65 20.46
N VAL A 131 -2.18 -0.24 19.89
CA VAL A 131 -1.03 -0.86 20.55
C VAL A 131 -0.05 0.19 21.09
N PHE A 132 0.33 1.16 20.27
CA PHE A 132 1.30 2.19 20.70
C PHE A 132 0.69 3.17 21.71
N SER A 133 -0.58 3.54 21.58
CA SER A 133 -1.22 4.46 22.52
C SER A 133 -1.41 3.81 23.90
N MET A 134 -1.91 2.58 23.94
CA MET A 134 -2.14 1.84 25.17
C MET A 134 -0.85 1.43 25.88
N ALA A 135 0.23 1.17 25.14
CA ALA A 135 1.57 0.97 25.71
C ALA A 135 2.06 2.16 26.55
N HIS A 136 1.50 3.35 26.32
CA HIS A 136 1.79 4.57 27.07
C HIS A 136 0.59 5.08 27.90
N SER A 137 -0.42 4.23 28.12
CA SER A 137 -1.66 4.59 28.84
C SER A 137 -2.36 5.84 28.27
N VAL A 138 -2.22 6.09 26.96
CA VAL A 138 -2.86 7.21 26.27
C VAL A 138 -4.10 6.69 25.56
N GLU A 139 -5.27 7.24 25.92
CA GLU A 139 -6.50 6.99 25.17
C GLU A 139 -6.49 7.78 23.85
N LEU A 140 -6.46 7.07 22.73
CA LEU A 140 -6.55 7.62 21.38
C LEU A 140 -7.95 7.38 20.79
N ARG A 141 -8.60 8.46 20.33
CA ARG A 141 -9.92 8.37 19.67
C ARG A 141 -9.81 8.71 18.19
N VAL A 142 -10.67 8.07 17.38
CA VAL A 142 -10.70 8.17 15.91
C VAL A 142 -12.05 8.67 15.39
N PRO A 143 -12.35 9.99 15.47
CA PRO A 143 -13.67 10.52 15.16
C PRO A 143 -14.18 10.22 13.75
N PHE A 144 -13.30 10.04 12.76
CA PHE A 144 -13.73 9.72 11.40
C PHE A 144 -14.22 8.27 11.23
N VAL A 145 -13.87 7.37 12.16
CA VAL A 145 -14.29 5.95 12.14
C VAL A 145 -15.62 5.77 12.88
N ASP A 146 -16.21 6.85 13.39
CA ASP A 146 -17.56 6.84 13.94
C ASP A 146 -18.59 6.37 12.90
N ASP A 147 -19.60 5.64 13.35
CA ASP A 147 -20.62 5.03 12.50
C ASP A 147 -21.35 6.06 11.63
N PHE A 148 -21.67 7.24 12.18
CA PHE A 148 -22.34 8.30 11.42
C PHE A 148 -21.44 8.85 10.32
N VAL A 149 -20.18 9.15 10.65
CA VAL A 149 -19.21 9.71 9.68
C VAL A 149 -18.90 8.71 8.57
N MET A 150 -18.74 7.44 8.92
CA MET A 150 -18.53 6.35 7.97
C MET A 150 -19.74 6.19 7.02
N LYS A 151 -20.96 6.11 7.56
CA LYS A 151 -22.19 6.01 6.74
C LYS A 151 -22.35 7.20 5.80
N PHE A 152 -22.15 8.42 6.32
CA PHE A 152 -22.20 9.62 5.51
C PHE A 152 -21.13 9.63 4.41
N GLY A 153 -19.86 9.40 4.77
CA GLY A 153 -18.73 9.48 3.85
C GLY A 153 -18.75 8.41 2.74
N THR A 154 -19.23 7.21 3.06
CA THR A 154 -19.40 6.11 2.09
C THR A 154 -20.58 6.33 1.16
N ALA A 155 -21.67 6.99 1.61
CA ALA A 155 -22.82 7.32 0.79
C ALA A 155 -22.60 8.54 -0.13
N LEU A 156 -21.62 9.40 0.16
CA LEU A 156 -21.31 10.57 -0.66
C LEU A 156 -20.88 10.19 -2.09
N PRO A 157 -21.40 10.89 -3.12
CA PRO A 157 -20.89 10.77 -4.47
C PRO A 157 -19.40 11.10 -4.53
N ASP A 158 -18.64 10.35 -5.35
CA ASP A 158 -17.19 10.49 -5.41
C ASP A 158 -16.72 11.89 -5.78
N SER A 159 -17.50 12.65 -6.56
CA SER A 159 -17.19 14.03 -6.97
C SER A 159 -17.02 14.98 -5.78
N TYR A 160 -17.67 14.72 -4.65
CA TYR A 160 -17.50 15.48 -3.41
C TYR A 160 -16.23 15.10 -2.64
N LYS A 161 -15.66 13.93 -2.92
CA LYS A 161 -14.42 13.45 -2.27
C LYS A 161 -13.21 13.77 -3.13
N ILE A 162 -13.30 13.49 -4.43
CA ILE A 162 -12.19 13.53 -5.39
C ILE A 162 -12.69 14.06 -6.73
N SER A 163 -12.02 15.10 -7.26
CA SER A 163 -12.30 15.63 -8.59
C SER A 163 -11.06 16.31 -9.18
N GLY A 164 -10.81 16.11 -10.47
CA GLY A 164 -9.69 16.75 -11.18
C GLY A 164 -8.31 16.47 -10.56
N GLY A 165 -8.11 15.30 -9.95
CA GLY A 165 -6.86 14.94 -9.25
C GLY A 165 -6.73 15.55 -7.84
N LYS A 166 -7.68 16.37 -7.41
CA LYS A 166 -7.74 16.91 -6.05
C LYS A 166 -8.46 15.93 -5.13
N THR A 167 -7.92 15.76 -3.94
CA THR A 167 -8.40 14.83 -2.90
C THR A 167 -9.00 15.57 -1.71
N LYS A 168 -9.82 14.86 -0.91
CA LYS A 168 -10.46 15.37 0.31
C LYS A 168 -11.24 16.67 0.12
N LEU A 169 -11.95 16.80 -1.01
CA LEU A 169 -12.61 18.06 -1.38
C LEU A 169 -13.61 18.52 -0.32
N ILE A 170 -14.53 17.65 0.10
CA ILE A 170 -15.52 17.99 1.14
C ILE A 170 -14.87 18.37 2.48
N LEU A 171 -13.81 17.67 2.90
CA LEU A 171 -13.12 18.00 4.16
C LEU A 171 -12.47 19.38 4.09
N LYS A 172 -11.87 19.72 2.94
CA LYS A 172 -11.27 21.04 2.73
C LYS A 172 -12.33 22.15 2.70
N GLU A 173 -13.48 21.87 2.11
CA GLU A 173 -14.58 22.85 2.03
C GLU A 173 -15.20 23.10 3.41
N VAL A 174 -15.47 22.05 4.19
CA VAL A 174 -16.02 22.17 5.55
C VAL A 174 -15.07 22.94 6.48
N LEU A 175 -13.76 22.78 6.31
CA LEU A 175 -12.75 23.46 7.13
C LEU A 175 -12.34 24.84 6.60
N ARG A 176 -12.90 25.29 5.48
CA ARG A 176 -12.47 26.50 4.78
C ARG A 176 -12.54 27.78 5.60
N SER A 177 -13.55 27.89 6.48
CA SER A 177 -13.72 29.04 7.38
C SER A 177 -12.99 28.88 8.71
N SER A 178 -12.63 27.65 9.10
CA SER A 178 -12.08 27.33 10.42
C SER A 178 -10.55 27.21 10.44
N VAL A 179 -9.93 27.06 9.27
CA VAL A 179 -8.49 26.77 9.15
C VAL A 179 -7.85 27.70 8.12
N PRO A 180 -6.65 28.25 8.41
CA PRO A 180 -5.90 29.04 7.44
C PRO A 180 -5.71 28.34 6.09
N ARG A 181 -5.85 29.11 5.01
CA ARG A 181 -5.70 28.61 3.63
C ARG A 181 -4.39 27.87 3.39
N SER A 182 -3.31 28.31 4.03
CA SER A 182 -1.98 27.67 3.95
C SER A 182 -1.97 26.22 4.46
N ILE A 183 -2.81 25.87 5.44
CA ILE A 183 -2.94 24.50 5.97
C ILE A 183 -3.83 23.66 5.04
N LEU A 184 -4.91 24.24 4.49
CA LEU A 184 -5.83 23.53 3.58
C LEU A 184 -5.19 23.18 2.23
N GLU A 185 -4.30 24.04 1.75
CA GLU A 185 -3.57 23.86 0.49
C GLU A 185 -2.22 23.15 0.68
N ALA A 186 -1.80 22.90 1.92
CA ALA A 186 -0.56 22.21 2.22
C ALA A 186 -0.50 20.83 1.55
N PRO A 187 0.65 20.42 0.99
CA PRO A 187 0.82 19.06 0.50
C PRO A 187 0.68 18.07 1.66
N LYS A 188 0.08 16.90 1.38
CA LYS A 188 -0.03 15.81 2.35
C LYS A 188 1.37 15.42 2.83
N LYS A 189 1.62 15.57 4.12
CA LYS A 189 2.83 15.06 4.78
C LYS A 189 2.44 13.84 5.61
N GLY A 190 3.07 12.70 5.33
CA GLY A 190 2.94 11.52 6.17
C GLY A 190 3.76 11.68 7.46
N PHE A 191 3.33 11.02 8.52
CA PHE A 191 4.17 10.80 9.67
C PHE A 191 5.09 9.61 9.35
N VAL A 192 6.39 9.84 9.20
CA VAL A 192 7.35 8.82 8.80
C VAL A 192 8.43 8.70 9.86
N LEU A 193 8.58 7.50 10.42
CA LEU A 193 9.69 7.17 11.29
C LEU A 193 10.96 6.96 10.44
N PRO A 194 12.16 7.29 10.96
CA PRO A 194 13.42 7.12 10.23
C PRO A 194 13.88 5.65 10.22
N ILE A 195 12.96 4.71 9.97
CA ILE A 195 13.21 3.26 10.00
C ILE A 195 14.33 2.88 9.03
N SER A 196 14.36 3.47 7.84
CA SER A 196 15.43 3.21 6.88
C SER A 196 16.81 3.64 7.37
N LEU A 197 16.90 4.66 8.23
CA LEU A 197 18.17 5.09 8.82
C LEU A 197 18.60 4.06 9.87
N TRP A 198 17.69 3.71 10.79
CA TRP A 198 17.96 2.73 11.83
C TRP A 198 18.37 1.37 11.28
N MET A 199 17.68 0.89 10.24
CA MET A 199 18.01 -0.38 9.58
C MET A 199 19.37 -0.38 8.88
N LYS A 200 19.90 0.79 8.50
CA LYS A 200 21.20 0.92 7.84
C LYS A 200 22.36 1.15 8.80
N ASN A 201 22.05 1.56 10.02
CA ASN A 201 23.02 1.91 11.03
C ASN A 201 22.87 0.93 12.21
N GLU A 202 22.16 1.33 13.27
CA GLU A 202 22.14 0.64 14.57
C GLU A 202 21.61 -0.80 14.48
N ALA A 203 20.62 -1.05 13.61
CA ALA A 203 20.02 -2.37 13.45
C ALA A 203 20.63 -3.18 12.29
N GLN A 204 21.64 -2.65 11.58
CA GLN A 204 22.15 -3.27 10.36
C GLN A 204 22.69 -4.67 10.61
N GLY A 205 23.56 -4.85 11.62
CA GLY A 205 24.16 -6.16 11.93
C GLY A 205 23.09 -7.21 12.19
N ILE A 206 22.14 -6.92 13.09
CA ILE A 206 21.05 -7.83 13.46
C ILE A 206 20.22 -8.25 12.24
N ILE A 207 19.90 -7.32 11.35
CA ILE A 207 19.08 -7.60 10.16
C ILE A 207 19.86 -8.45 9.16
N TRP A 208 21.13 -8.14 8.92
CA TRP A 208 21.96 -8.85 7.94
C TRP A 208 22.29 -10.26 8.39
N ASP A 209 22.62 -10.42 9.67
CA ASP A 209 22.94 -11.73 10.24
C ASP A 209 21.71 -12.64 10.21
N GLU A 210 20.56 -12.16 10.68
CA GLU A 210 19.31 -12.93 10.71
C GLU A 210 18.86 -13.35 9.30
N LEU A 211 18.94 -12.44 8.32
CA LEU A 211 18.58 -12.76 6.93
C LEU A 211 19.64 -13.61 6.22
N GLY A 212 20.92 -13.45 6.56
CA GLY A 212 22.03 -14.23 6.01
C GLY A 212 22.04 -15.68 6.48
N SER A 213 21.55 -15.93 7.71
CA SER A 213 21.39 -17.27 8.28
C SER A 213 20.07 -17.95 7.91
N SER A 214 19.23 -17.35 7.06
CA SER A 214 17.95 -17.95 6.68
C SER A 214 18.13 -19.25 5.88
N GLU A 215 17.40 -20.29 6.29
CA GLU A 215 17.26 -21.55 5.55
C GLU A 215 16.02 -21.55 4.64
N PHE A 216 15.09 -20.61 4.86
CA PHE A 216 13.84 -20.50 4.10
C PHE A 216 13.96 -19.64 2.84
N PHE A 217 15.00 -18.81 2.77
CA PHE A 217 15.17 -17.84 1.68
C PHE A 217 16.37 -18.16 0.79
N ASP A 218 16.24 -17.90 -0.51
CA ASP A 218 17.37 -17.99 -1.43
C ASP A 218 18.46 -16.96 -1.08
N LYS A 219 19.64 -17.47 -0.72
CA LYS A 219 20.78 -16.68 -0.25
C LYS A 219 21.30 -15.68 -1.29
N LYS A 220 21.15 -15.97 -2.59
CA LYS A 220 21.55 -15.04 -3.65
C LYS A 220 20.55 -13.87 -3.70
N THR A 221 19.26 -14.17 -3.75
CA THR A 221 18.18 -13.20 -3.82
C THR A 221 18.17 -12.28 -2.60
N ILE A 222 18.39 -12.80 -1.39
CA ILE A 222 18.49 -11.97 -0.18
C ILE A 222 19.66 -10.99 -0.24
N ARG A 223 20.84 -11.43 -0.70
CA ARG A 223 21.99 -10.54 -0.89
C ARG A 223 21.69 -9.42 -1.88
N ASP A 224 21.00 -9.74 -2.99
CA ASP A 224 20.59 -8.74 -3.98
C ASP A 224 19.61 -7.72 -3.38
N VAL A 225 18.59 -8.18 -2.64
CA VAL A 225 17.60 -7.33 -1.96
C VAL A 225 18.26 -6.41 -0.94
N LEU A 226 19.17 -6.93 -0.11
CA LEU A 226 19.93 -6.14 0.86
C LEU A 226 20.84 -5.11 0.18
N GLY A 227 21.50 -5.48 -0.91
CA GLY A 227 22.32 -4.56 -1.71
C GLY A 227 21.50 -3.42 -2.31
N LEU A 228 20.32 -3.73 -2.85
CA LEU A 228 19.39 -2.72 -3.37
C LEU A 228 18.87 -1.78 -2.28
N PHE A 229 18.59 -2.30 -1.09
CA PHE A 229 18.15 -1.48 0.05
C PHE A 229 19.27 -0.54 0.52
N LYS A 230 20.50 -1.07 0.68
CA LYS A 230 21.68 -0.28 1.03
C LYS A 230 21.86 0.91 0.08
N ASN A 231 21.69 0.67 -1.22
CA ASN A 231 21.80 1.66 -2.29
C ASN A 231 20.54 2.52 -2.53
N ASN A 232 19.56 2.52 -1.61
CA ASN A 232 18.32 3.31 -1.71
C ASN A 232 17.46 3.00 -2.96
N ARG A 233 17.57 1.81 -3.54
CA ARG A 233 16.82 1.40 -4.75
C ARG A 233 15.47 0.77 -4.43
N ILE A 234 15.27 0.30 -3.19
CA ILE A 234 14.00 -0.23 -2.69
C ILE A 234 13.65 0.36 -1.32
N HIS A 235 12.37 0.31 -0.98
CA HIS A 235 11.86 0.80 0.29
C HIS A 235 12.18 -0.17 1.45
N TRP A 236 12.44 0.38 2.64
CA TRP A 236 12.83 -0.38 3.84
C TRP A 236 11.84 -1.49 4.21
N SER A 237 10.54 -1.29 3.94
CA SER A 237 9.48 -2.23 4.31
C SER A 237 9.66 -3.62 3.69
N ARG A 238 10.34 -3.72 2.54
CA ARG A 238 10.64 -5.02 1.90
C ARG A 238 11.66 -5.83 2.69
N VAL A 239 12.74 -5.18 3.13
CA VAL A 239 13.75 -5.85 3.95
C VAL A 239 13.15 -6.17 5.32
N TRP A 240 12.39 -5.23 5.90
CA TRP A 240 11.75 -5.41 7.18
C TRP A 240 10.76 -6.58 7.19
N SER A 241 9.93 -6.72 6.15
CA SER A 241 8.98 -7.84 6.06
C SER A 241 9.70 -9.19 6.01
N LEU A 242 10.83 -9.29 5.31
CA LEU A 242 11.62 -10.51 5.25
C LEU A 242 12.25 -10.82 6.61
N PHE A 243 12.79 -9.81 7.28
CA PHE A 243 13.37 -9.96 8.62
C PHE A 243 12.33 -10.45 9.63
N VAL A 244 11.14 -9.83 9.64
CA VAL A 244 10.03 -10.24 10.51
C VAL A 244 9.56 -11.65 10.18
N LEU A 245 9.41 -11.99 8.90
CA LEU A 245 9.00 -13.32 8.47
C LEU A 245 10.04 -14.38 8.88
N GLN A 246 11.33 -14.13 8.68
CA GLN A 246 12.40 -15.02 9.12
C GLN A 246 12.33 -15.29 10.62
N ARG A 247 12.15 -14.23 11.43
CA ARG A 247 12.02 -14.37 12.88
C ARG A 247 10.76 -15.11 13.31
N PHE A 248 9.69 -15.02 12.52
CA PHE A 248 8.48 -15.77 12.75
C PHE A 248 8.68 -17.27 12.45
N LEU A 249 9.32 -17.62 11.33
CA LEU A 249 9.54 -19.00 10.92
C LEU A 249 10.56 -19.77 11.78
N ARG A 250 11.43 -19.06 12.51
CA ARG A 250 12.38 -19.66 13.46
C ARG A 250 11.75 -20.08 14.79
N LYS A 251 10.54 -19.60 15.09
CA LYS A 251 9.79 -19.94 16.31
C LYS A 251 8.87 -21.11 16.04
#